data_AF-A0A1G8XC77-F1
#
_entry.id   AF-A0A1G8XC77-F1
#
_cell.length_a   1.000
_cell.length_b   1.000
_cell.length_c   1.000
_cell.angle_alpha   90.00
_cell.angle_beta   90.00
_cell.angle_gamma   90.00
#
_symmetry.space_group_name_H-M   'P 1'
#
loop_
_entity.id
_entity.type
_entity.pdbx_description
1 polymer ?
#
loop_
_entity_poly.entity_id
_entity_poly.type
_entity_poly.pdbx_seq_one_letter_code
_entity_poly.pdbx_strand_id
1 'polypeptide(L)'
;MKATDIESKKFDKALDEILDLFNNLESDDPIIHFGQDVMDNIERAKKKYGNDMVDEKINTVVREMLSWLDLDEVDMEEEGNSDD
;
A
#
# COMPACT_ATOMS: atom_id res chain seq x y z
N MET A 1 2.29 34.29 26.30
CA MET A 1 3.12 33.47 27.21
C MET A 1 3.86 32.47 26.35
N LYS A 2 5.19 32.38 26.43
CA LYS A 2 5.92 31.29 25.77
C LYS A 2 5.64 30.03 26.57
N ALA A 3 5.15 28.97 25.93
CA ALA A 3 4.95 27.67 26.57
C ALA A 3 6.24 27.28 27.30
N THR A 4 6.11 26.75 28.51
CA THR A 4 7.26 26.21 29.23
C THR A 4 7.80 25.00 28.45
N ASP A 5 9.10 24.72 28.52
CA ASP A 5 9.73 23.63 27.74
C ASP A 5 9.07 22.25 27.97
N ILE A 6 8.35 22.11 29.10
CA ILE A 6 7.55 20.92 29.46
C ILE A 6 6.28 20.82 28.61
N GLU A 7 5.60 21.94 28.36
CA GLU A 7 4.38 22.00 27.57
C GLU A 7 4.68 21.78 26.08
N SER A 8 5.78 22.34 25.57
CA SER A 8 6.24 22.08 24.19
C SER A 8 6.52 20.59 23.96
N LYS A 9 7.25 19.94 24.86
CA LYS A 9 7.53 18.49 24.76
C LYS A 9 6.28 17.61 24.82
N LYS A 10 5.27 18.02 25.60
CA LYS A 10 3.98 17.31 25.66
C LYS A 10 3.21 17.47 24.36
N PHE A 11 3.28 18.65 23.75
CA PHE A 11 2.65 18.93 22.47
C PHE A 11 3.33 18.15 21.33
N ASP A 12 4.65 18.12 21.30
CA ASP A 12 5.42 17.35 20.30
C ASP A 12 5.05 15.86 20.36
N LYS A 13 4.99 15.27 21.57
CA LYS A 13 4.60 13.86 21.73
C LYS A 13 3.16 13.58 21.29
N ALA A 14 2.25 14.52 21.54
CA ALA A 14 0.86 14.39 21.09
C ALA A 14 0.77 14.47 19.55
N LEU A 15 1.62 15.29 18.92
CA LEU A 15 1.70 15.40 17.47
C LEU A 15 2.20 14.09 16.85
N ASP A 16 3.25 13.49 17.42
CA ASP A 16 3.77 12.19 16.96
C ASP A 16 2.69 11.09 17.05
N GLU A 17 1.94 11.04 18.16
CA GLU A 17 0.83 10.08 18.32
C GLU A 17 -0.28 10.30 17.30
N ILE A 18 -0.57 11.56 16.93
CA ILE A 18 -1.55 11.89 15.89
C ILE A 18 -1.06 11.47 14.50
N LEU A 19 0.23 11.66 14.21
CA LEU A 19 0.84 11.22 12.95
C LEU A 19 0.82 9.69 12.83
N ASP A 20 1.16 8.98 13.89
CA ASP A 20 1.07 7.52 13.93
C ASP A 20 -0.38 7.05 13.75
N LEU A 21 -1.35 7.70 14.40
CA LEU A 21 -2.77 7.40 14.19
C LEU A 21 -3.20 7.66 12.75
N PHE A 22 -2.74 8.76 12.13
CA PHE A 22 -3.04 9.08 10.74
C PHE A 22 -2.47 8.03 9.78
N ASN A 23 -1.20 7.64 9.95
CA ASN A 23 -0.57 6.60 9.15
C ASN A 23 -1.26 5.23 9.32
N ASN A 24 -1.79 4.94 10.51
CA ASN A 24 -2.55 3.71 10.75
C ASN A 24 -4.02 3.79 10.27
N LEU A 25 -4.53 5.00 10.02
CA LEU A 25 -5.86 5.23 9.44
C LEU A 25 -5.83 5.09 7.92
N GLU A 26 -4.69 5.34 7.29
CA GLU A 26 -4.43 4.99 5.90
C GLU A 26 -4.28 3.46 5.82
N SER A 27 -5.33 2.77 5.36
CA SER A 27 -5.25 1.34 5.10
C SER A 27 -4.32 1.10 3.92
N ASP A 28 -3.19 0.43 4.17
CA ASP A 28 -2.36 -0.18 3.11
C ASP A 28 -3.18 -1.29 2.43
N ASP A 29 -4.12 -0.88 1.56
CA ASP A 29 -4.92 -1.79 0.78
C ASP A 29 -4.05 -2.31 -0.39
N PRO A 30 -3.67 -3.59 -0.38
CA PRO A 30 -2.84 -4.13 -1.43
C PRO A 30 -3.61 -4.06 -2.75
N ILE A 31 -2.93 -3.63 -3.82
CA ILE A 31 -3.47 -3.55 -5.18
C ILE A 31 -4.15 -4.87 -5.60
N ILE A 32 -3.67 -6.01 -5.07
CA ILE A 32 -4.26 -7.33 -5.27
C ILE A 32 -4.28 -8.10 -3.95
N HIS A 33 -5.47 -8.53 -3.51
CA HIS A 33 -5.63 -9.49 -2.42
C HIS A 33 -5.51 -10.93 -2.92
N PHE A 34 -4.32 -11.52 -2.82
CA PHE A 34 -4.12 -12.93 -3.12
C PHE A 34 -4.69 -13.82 -2.01
N GLY A 35 -5.21 -14.99 -2.39
CA GLY A 35 -5.52 -16.05 -1.43
C GLY A 35 -4.26 -16.49 -0.67
N GLN A 36 -4.43 -16.90 0.59
CA GLN A 36 -3.31 -17.32 1.45
C GLN A 36 -2.51 -18.48 0.83
N ASP A 37 -3.19 -19.39 0.15
CA ASP A 37 -2.59 -20.50 -0.58
C ASP A 37 -1.69 -20.04 -1.74
N VAL A 38 -2.09 -18.96 -2.44
CA VAL A 38 -1.31 -18.35 -3.50
C VAL A 38 -0.09 -17.63 -2.91
N MET A 39 -0.25 -16.89 -1.82
CA MET A 39 0.86 -16.23 -1.11
C MET A 39 1.93 -17.23 -0.66
N ASP A 40 1.53 -18.33 -0.02
CA ASP A 40 2.44 -19.39 0.42
C ASP A 40 3.23 -20.00 -0.76
N ASN A 41 2.57 -20.16 -1.91
CA ASN A 41 3.20 -20.68 -3.12
C ASN A 41 4.16 -19.66 -3.75
N ILE A 42 3.82 -18.36 -3.73
CA ILE A 42 4.70 -17.28 -4.19
C ILE A 42 5.96 -17.25 -3.33
N GLU A 43 5.86 -17.31 -2.00
CA GLU A 43 7.03 -17.35 -1.12
C GLU A 43 7.94 -18.55 -1.42
N ARG A 44 7.34 -19.75 -1.59
CA ARG A 44 8.08 -20.97 -1.94
C ARG A 44 8.76 -20.84 -3.30
N ALA A 45 8.07 -20.26 -4.28
CA ALA A 45 8.61 -20.06 -5.62
C ALA A 45 9.77 -19.05 -5.59
N LYS A 46 9.61 -17.92 -4.89
CA LYS A 46 10.65 -16.90 -4.72
C LYS A 46 11.90 -17.47 -4.05
N LYS A 47 11.71 -18.29 -3.02
CA LYS A 47 12.82 -18.97 -2.33
C LYS A 47 13.57 -19.98 -3.23
N LYS A 48 12.89 -20.60 -4.18
CA LYS A 48 13.45 -21.66 -5.04
C LYS A 48 14.06 -21.13 -6.34
N TYR A 49 13.44 -20.12 -6.95
CA TYR A 49 13.77 -19.63 -8.29
C TYR A 49 14.29 -18.20 -8.31
N GLY A 50 14.25 -17.50 -7.17
CA GLY A 50 14.61 -16.09 -7.05
C GLY A 50 13.40 -15.18 -7.26
N ASN A 51 13.48 -13.97 -6.70
CA ASN A 51 12.41 -12.99 -6.75
C ASN A 51 12.13 -12.55 -8.19
N ASP A 52 13.16 -12.12 -8.92
CA ASP A 52 13.04 -11.52 -10.25
C ASP A 52 12.31 -12.43 -11.25
N MET A 53 12.65 -13.72 -11.26
CA MET A 53 12.04 -14.70 -12.18
C MET A 53 10.57 -14.95 -11.86
N VAL A 54 10.21 -14.98 -10.57
CA VAL A 54 8.83 -15.21 -10.13
C VAL A 54 7.98 -13.97 -10.38
N ASP A 55 8.52 -12.80 -10.09
CA ASP A 55 7.86 -11.52 -10.33
C ASP A 55 7.61 -11.30 -11.83
N GLU A 56 8.59 -11.60 -12.69
CA GLU A 56 8.40 -11.54 -14.16
C GLU A 56 7.26 -12.45 -14.61
N LYS A 57 7.27 -13.72 -14.17
CA LYS A 57 6.23 -14.70 -14.55
C LYS A 57 4.84 -14.30 -14.09
N ILE A 58 4.69 -13.86 -12.84
CA ILE A 58 3.39 -13.42 -12.32
C ILE A 58 2.90 -12.22 -13.12
N ASN A 59 3.77 -11.23 -13.38
CA ASN A 59 3.40 -10.06 -14.19
C ASN A 59 2.99 -10.42 -15.62
N THR A 60 3.64 -11.40 -16.26
CA THR A 60 3.23 -11.87 -17.59
C THR A 60 1.82 -12.44 -17.55
N VAL A 61 1.53 -13.34 -16.62
CA VAL A 61 0.21 -13.98 -16.51
C VAL A 61 -0.88 -12.97 -16.15
N VAL A 62 -0.60 -12.07 -15.21
CA VAL A 62 -1.52 -10.99 -14.83
C VAL A 62 -1.79 -10.08 -16.02
N ARG A 63 -0.76 -9.67 -16.77
CA ARG A 63 -0.92 -8.84 -17.98
C ARG A 63 -1.77 -9.53 -19.04
N GLU A 64 -1.56 -10.83 -19.26
CA GLU A 64 -2.39 -11.60 -20.20
C GLU A 64 -3.85 -11.62 -19.75
N MET A 65 -4.12 -11.85 -18.46
CA MET A 65 -5.50 -11.83 -17.95
C MET A 65 -6.13 -10.44 -18.03
N LEU A 66 -5.39 -9.38 -17.71
CA LEU A 66 -5.87 -8.00 -17.81
C LEU A 66 -6.11 -7.57 -19.26
N SER A 67 -5.37 -8.11 -20.23
CA SER A 67 -5.56 -7.80 -21.66
C SER A 67 -6.92 -8.23 -22.22
N TRP A 68 -7.63 -9.10 -21.50
CA TRP A 68 -8.98 -9.52 -21.85
C TRP A 68 -10.07 -8.63 -21.25
N LEU A 69 -9.70 -7.71 -20.36
CA LEU A 69 -10.60 -6.74 -19.77
C LEU A 69 -10.61 -5.48 -20.63
N ASP A 70 -11.80 -4.91 -20.81
CA ASP A 70 -11.96 -3.60 -21.45
C ASP A 70 -11.67 -2.52 -20.39
N LEU A 71 -10.45 -2.00 -20.42
CA LEU A 71 -9.93 -1.05 -19.44
C LEU A 71 -9.73 0.35 -20.04
N ASP A 72 -10.05 0.55 -21.33
CA ASP A 72 -9.76 1.77 -22.07
C ASP A 72 -10.67 2.96 -21.69
N GLU A 73 -11.81 2.69 -21.03
CA GLU A 73 -12.82 3.69 -20.65
C GLU A 73 -12.81 4.05 -19.14
N VAL A 74 -11.82 3.62 -18.37
CA VAL A 74 -11.73 3.94 -16.94
C VAL A 74 -10.86 5.18 -16.74
N ASP A 75 -11.51 6.33 -16.55
CA ASP A 75 -10.84 7.56 -16.09
C ASP A 75 -10.34 7.34 -14.65
N MET A 76 -9.04 7.10 -14.50
CA MET A 76 -8.36 7.14 -13.19
C MET A 76 -8.11 8.60 -12.81
N GLU A 77 -9.16 9.41 -12.71
CA GLU A 77 -9.06 10.73 -12.08
C GLU A 77 -9.01 10.54 -10.56
N GLU A 78 -7.97 11.12 -9.97
CA GLU A 78 -7.55 11.03 -8.56
C GLU A 78 -8.72 11.17 -7.57
N GLU A 79 -9.06 10.10 -6.84
CA GLU A 79 -9.74 10.22 -5.55
C GLU A 79 -8.74 10.83 -4.55
N GLY A 80 -8.60 12.16 -4.53
CA GLY A 80 -7.56 12.79 -3.72
C GLY A 80 -7.52 14.31 -3.65
N ASN A 81 -8.63 15.02 -3.85
CA ASN A 81 -8.73 16.41 -3.39
C ASN A 81 -10.12 16.72 -2.86
N SER A 82 -10.39 16.27 -1.63
CA SER A 82 -11.46 16.83 -0.80
C SER A 82 -10.92 18.09 -0.11
N ASP A 83 -10.89 19.20 -0.86
CA ASP A 83 -10.91 20.53 -0.27
C ASP A 83 -12.34 20.80 0.26
N ASP A 84 -12.52 20.71 1.58
CA ASP A 84 -13.55 21.45 2.33
C ASP A 84 -13.05 21.79 3.75
#